data_AF-A0A0G0Q138-F1
#
_entry.id   AF-A0A0G0Q138-F1
#
_cell.length_a   1.000
_cell.length_b   1.000
_cell.length_c   1.000
_cell.angle_alpha   90.00
_cell.angle_beta   90.00
_cell.angle_gamma   90.00
#
_symmetry.space_group_name_H-M   'P 1'
#
loop_
_entity.id
_entity.type
_entity.pdbx_description
1 polymer ?
#
loop_
_entity_poly.entity_id
_entity_poly.type
_entity_poly.pdbx_seq_one_letter_code
_entity_poly.pdbx_strand_id
1 'polypeptide(L)'
;MFARLRPNKKDPSKQRLPNKKILLFLTVAILGMVILLRFLGWISSDERSLLPNVPGLALLEDSTSLVHTIPLPSQTFGADLFTAGLYTQTQGVFPKGTIVLVYTKNNNRFVEIDYLPHVNLQEYLSSFTYPREEIHLTKDQSVWMLTIDTKPRCIDYEDDIPNRCEISKQLIFELDGRLVVIAIDGKSATQGEVLEIAKSILSVDGE
;
A
#
# COMPACT_ATOMS: atom_id res chain seq x y z
N MET A 1 44.39 83.14 -3.73
CA MET A 1 42.95 82.98 -3.99
C MET A 1 42.69 81.50 -4.25
N PHE A 2 42.25 80.76 -3.23
CA PHE A 2 42.09 79.30 -3.29
C PHE A 2 40.68 78.94 -3.80
N ALA A 3 40.60 78.25 -4.94
CA ALA A 3 39.33 77.73 -5.46
C ALA A 3 39.08 76.32 -4.93
N ARG A 4 38.05 76.17 -4.09
CA ARG A 4 37.45 74.88 -3.68
C ARG A 4 36.64 74.31 -4.85
N LEU A 5 36.89 73.07 -5.25
CA LEU A 5 35.95 72.25 -6.01
C LEU A 5 35.38 71.15 -5.11
N ARG A 6 34.03 71.07 -5.08
CA ARG A 6 33.21 70.17 -4.26
C ARG A 6 33.18 68.74 -4.84
N PRO A 7 32.93 67.72 -4.00
CA PRO A 7 32.82 66.33 -4.46
C PRO A 7 31.50 66.05 -5.20
N ASN A 8 31.59 65.22 -6.24
CA ASN A 8 30.46 64.74 -7.04
C ASN A 8 29.78 63.56 -6.32
N LYS A 9 28.55 63.80 -5.85
CA LYS A 9 27.72 62.83 -5.12
C LYS A 9 27.00 61.93 -6.15
N LYS A 10 27.48 60.69 -6.35
CA LYS A 10 26.73 59.68 -7.11
C LYS A 10 25.51 59.25 -6.30
N ASP A 11 24.33 59.49 -6.85
CA ASP A 11 23.02 59.11 -6.32
C ASP A 11 22.76 57.60 -6.54
N PRO A 12 22.47 56.79 -5.50
CA PRO A 12 22.27 55.35 -5.64
C PRO A 12 20.83 54.94 -6.01
N SER A 13 19.94 55.88 -6.34
CA SER A 13 18.50 55.63 -6.46
C SER A 13 17.98 55.42 -7.88
N LYS A 14 18.59 54.53 -8.67
CA LYS A 14 18.00 54.09 -9.96
C LYS A 14 17.94 52.57 -10.10
N GLN A 15 17.22 51.94 -9.17
CA GLN A 15 16.65 50.62 -9.44
C GLN A 15 15.57 50.78 -10.52
N ARG A 16 15.90 50.42 -11.76
CA ARG A 16 14.93 50.33 -12.85
C ARG A 16 13.91 49.26 -12.49
N LEU A 17 12.68 49.67 -12.19
CA LEU A 17 11.56 48.74 -12.06
C LEU A 17 11.49 47.87 -13.33
N PRO A 18 11.43 46.54 -13.20
CA PRO A 18 11.36 45.64 -14.35
C PRO A 18 10.12 45.99 -15.17
N ASN A 19 10.31 46.07 -16.49
CA ASN A 19 9.25 46.42 -17.44
C ASN A 19 8.05 45.48 -17.22
N LYS A 20 6.84 46.04 -17.00
CA LYS A 20 5.62 45.27 -16.69
C LYS A 20 5.35 44.14 -17.68
N LYS A 21 5.77 44.28 -18.94
CA LYS A 21 5.67 43.24 -19.98
C LYS A 21 6.55 42.01 -19.69
N ILE A 22 7.75 42.22 -19.14
CA ILE A 22 8.70 41.16 -18.77
C ILE A 22 8.17 40.41 -17.55
N LEU A 23 7.61 41.12 -16.57
CA LEU A 23 7.01 40.52 -15.38
C LEU A 23 5.81 39.63 -15.75
N LEU A 24 4.94 40.12 -16.65
CA LEU A 24 3.78 39.35 -17.13
C LEU A 24 4.23 38.06 -17.85
N PHE A 25 5.24 38.16 -18.72
CA PHE A 25 5.75 37.00 -19.46
C PHE A 25 6.34 35.93 -18.52
N LEU A 26 7.09 36.35 -17.50
CA LEU A 26 7.62 35.45 -16.47
C LEU A 26 6.50 34.74 -15.70
N THR A 27 5.44 35.45 -15.32
CA THR A 27 4.32 34.81 -14.62
C THR A 27 3.58 33.79 -15.48
N VAL A 28 3.38 34.07 -16.77
CA VAL A 28 2.75 33.14 -17.71
C VAL A 28 3.64 31.91 -17.95
N ALA A 29 4.96 32.10 -18.08
CA ALA A 29 5.90 31.00 -18.24
C ALA A 29 5.95 30.09 -17.01
N ILE A 30 5.96 30.66 -15.80
CA ILE A 30 5.92 29.89 -14.54
C ILE A 30 4.60 29.12 -14.45
N LEU A 31 3.47 29.76 -14.76
CA LEU A 31 2.17 29.10 -14.73
C LEU A 31 2.10 27.94 -15.74
N GLY A 32 2.59 28.15 -16.96
CA GLY A 32 2.69 27.12 -17.99
C GLY A 32 3.60 25.97 -17.56
N MET A 33 4.74 26.26 -16.91
CA MET A 33 5.64 25.25 -16.38
C MET A 33 5.00 24.45 -15.23
N VAL A 34 4.25 25.10 -14.33
CA VAL A 34 3.52 24.42 -13.25
C VAL A 34 2.42 23.52 -13.82
N ILE A 35 1.69 23.98 -14.83
CA ILE A 35 0.68 23.17 -15.51
C ILE A 35 1.35 21.99 -16.23
N LEU A 36 2.48 22.20 -16.91
CA LEU A 36 3.23 21.14 -17.58
C LEU A 36 3.80 20.11 -16.58
N LEU A 37 4.35 20.56 -15.45
CA LEU A 37 4.85 19.69 -14.39
C LEU A 37 3.72 18.90 -13.73
N ARG A 38 2.54 19.52 -13.54
CA ARG A 38 1.32 18.84 -13.09
C ARG A 38 0.84 17.81 -14.09
N PHE A 39 0.89 18.12 -15.39
CA PHE A 39 0.48 17.23 -16.46
C PHE A 39 1.44 16.04 -16.61
N LEU A 40 2.75 16.28 -16.53
CA LEU A 40 3.78 15.23 -16.56
C LEU A 40 3.75 14.36 -15.29
N GLY A 41 3.47 14.95 -14.12
CA GLY A 41 3.24 14.21 -12.88
C GLY A 41 1.95 13.38 -12.86
N TRP A 42 1.02 13.60 -13.80
CA TRP A 42 -0.18 12.77 -13.95
C TRP A 42 0.06 11.53 -14.83
N ILE A 43 1.16 11.49 -15.59
CA ILE A 43 1.53 10.37 -16.48
C ILE A 43 2.39 9.31 -15.75
N SER A 44 2.76 9.53 -14.48
CA SER A 44 3.43 8.48 -13.70
C SER A 44 2.44 7.34 -13.39
N SER A 45 2.61 6.23 -14.11
CA SER A 45 1.87 4.96 -14.04
C SER A 45 2.03 4.19 -12.70
N ASP A 46 2.42 4.86 -11.63
CA ASP A 46 2.87 4.28 -10.37
C ASP A 46 1.73 3.89 -9.41
N GLU A 47 0.48 4.13 -9.79
CA GLU A 47 -0.72 3.74 -9.03
C GLU A 47 -1.35 2.42 -9.49
N ARG A 48 -0.73 1.72 -10.44
CA ARG A 48 -1.32 0.54 -11.11
C ARG A 48 -1.02 -0.81 -10.43
N SER A 49 -0.81 -0.80 -9.12
CA SER A 49 -0.55 -2.02 -8.34
C SER A 49 -1.55 -2.13 -7.19
N LEU A 50 -2.07 -3.35 -6.98
CA LEU A 50 -2.85 -3.65 -5.77
C LEU A 50 -1.98 -3.73 -4.52
N LEU A 51 -0.65 -3.79 -4.70
CA LEU A 51 0.32 -3.71 -3.61
C LEU A 51 0.70 -2.25 -3.33
N PRO A 52 1.04 -1.92 -2.07
CA PRO A 52 1.54 -0.59 -1.72
C PRO A 52 2.80 -0.22 -2.51
N ASN A 53 2.84 0.97 -3.10
CA ASN A 53 4.06 1.49 -3.71
C ASN A 53 4.97 2.10 -2.64
N VAL A 54 5.75 1.25 -1.96
CA VAL A 54 6.66 1.65 -0.88
C VAL A 54 8.09 1.20 -1.17
N PRO A 55 9.11 2.03 -0.81
CA PRO A 55 10.49 1.60 -0.90
C PRO A 55 10.71 0.31 -0.10
N GLY A 56 11.25 -0.70 -0.76
CA GLY A 56 11.54 -1.98 -0.12
C GLY A 56 10.47 -3.05 -0.28
N LEU A 57 9.34 -2.79 -0.96
CA LEU A 57 8.50 -3.87 -1.48
C LEU A 57 8.91 -4.20 -2.92
N ALA A 58 9.38 -5.43 -3.14
CA ALA A 58 9.73 -5.94 -4.46
C ALA A 58 8.62 -6.85 -4.98
N LEU A 59 8.20 -6.66 -6.24
CA LEU A 59 7.28 -7.57 -6.90
C LEU A 59 7.95 -8.93 -7.16
N LEU A 60 7.20 -10.01 -6.98
CA LEU A 60 7.64 -11.36 -7.30
C LEU A 60 7.06 -11.75 -8.65
N GLU A 61 7.89 -11.73 -9.69
CA GLU A 61 7.49 -12.04 -11.07
C GLU A 61 7.21 -13.53 -11.29
N ASP A 62 7.86 -14.40 -10.50
CA ASP A 62 7.69 -15.85 -10.57
C ASP A 62 7.05 -16.41 -9.29
N SER A 63 5.73 -16.63 -9.36
CA SER A 63 4.94 -17.19 -8.28
C SER A 63 5.16 -18.69 -8.07
N THR A 64 5.83 -19.40 -9.00
CA THR A 64 6.08 -20.84 -8.83
C THR A 64 7.05 -21.14 -7.68
N SER A 65 7.98 -20.22 -7.44
CA SER A 65 8.91 -20.28 -6.30
C SER A 65 8.23 -20.11 -4.92
N LEU A 66 7.03 -19.51 -4.88
CA LEU A 66 6.30 -19.27 -3.64
C LEU A 66 5.81 -20.56 -2.99
N VAL A 67 5.42 -21.55 -3.80
CA VAL A 67 4.92 -22.86 -3.31
C VAL A 67 5.94 -23.56 -2.43
N HIS A 68 7.23 -23.32 -2.66
CA HIS A 68 8.32 -23.89 -1.86
C HIS A 68 8.71 -23.02 -0.66
N THR A 69 8.14 -21.82 -0.52
CA THR A 69 8.50 -20.84 0.50
C THR A 69 7.40 -20.66 1.54
N ILE A 70 6.14 -20.67 1.11
CA ILE A 70 4.93 -20.50 1.93
C ILE A 70 3.82 -21.44 1.43
N PRO A 71 2.96 -21.95 2.33
CA PRO A 71 1.77 -22.70 1.91
C PRO A 71 0.79 -21.75 1.23
N LEU A 72 0.36 -22.07 0.01
CA LEU A 72 -0.66 -21.32 -0.71
C LEU A 72 -2.05 -21.90 -0.43
N PRO A 73 -3.12 -21.08 -0.39
CA PRO A 73 -4.47 -21.59 -0.21
C PRO A 73 -4.88 -22.49 -1.38
N SER A 74 -5.28 -23.71 -1.09
CA SER A 74 -5.86 -24.63 -2.09
C SER A 74 -7.33 -24.33 -2.38
N GLN A 75 -8.00 -23.59 -1.49
CA GLN A 75 -9.37 -23.10 -1.70
C GLN A 75 -9.34 -21.58 -1.84
N THR A 76 -9.72 -21.07 -3.02
CA THR A 76 -9.77 -19.63 -3.32
C THR A 76 -11.16 -19.14 -3.75
N PHE A 77 -12.15 -20.03 -3.81
CA PHE A 77 -13.51 -19.71 -4.26
C PHE A 77 -13.56 -19.04 -5.64
N GLY A 78 -12.68 -19.48 -6.55
CA GLY A 78 -12.55 -18.94 -7.90
C GLY A 78 -11.82 -17.60 -7.98
N ALA A 79 -11.11 -17.20 -6.92
CA ALA A 79 -10.19 -16.08 -6.96
C ALA A 79 -8.84 -16.50 -7.53
N ASP A 80 -8.24 -15.63 -8.33
CA ASP A 80 -6.93 -15.84 -8.95
C ASP A 80 -5.86 -15.01 -8.23
N LEU A 81 -4.66 -15.58 -8.09
CA LEU A 81 -3.49 -14.84 -7.62
C LEU A 81 -3.12 -13.79 -8.67
N PHE A 82 -3.31 -12.51 -8.33
CA PHE A 82 -3.07 -11.40 -9.23
C PHE A 82 -1.62 -10.90 -9.15
N THR A 83 -1.10 -10.75 -7.93
CA THR A 83 0.28 -10.30 -7.70
C THR A 83 0.80 -10.83 -6.37
N ALA A 84 2.13 -10.91 -6.27
CA ALA A 84 2.83 -11.20 -5.03
C ALA A 84 4.00 -10.23 -4.84
N GLY A 85 4.37 -10.00 -3.59
CA GLY A 85 5.46 -9.10 -3.22
C GLY A 85 6.24 -9.59 -2.02
N LEU A 86 7.50 -9.14 -1.92
CA LEU A 86 8.40 -9.41 -0.80
C LEU A 86 8.90 -8.09 -0.22
N TYR A 87 8.68 -7.89 1.07
CA TYR A 87 9.31 -6.81 1.82
C TYR A 87 10.80 -7.12 2.02
N THR A 88 11.65 -6.44 1.26
CA THR A 88 13.12 -6.50 1.37
C THR A 88 13.67 -5.71 2.56
N GLN A 89 12.83 -4.87 3.18
CA GLN A 89 13.14 -4.04 4.35
C GLN A 89 11.88 -3.96 5.25
N THR A 90 12.08 -3.73 6.55
CA THR A 90 10.96 -3.54 7.49
C THR A 90 10.23 -2.23 7.19
N GLN A 91 8.90 -2.30 7.08
CA GLN A 91 8.00 -1.18 6.83
C GLN A 91 6.81 -1.23 7.79
N GLY A 92 6.78 -0.34 8.78
CA GLY A 92 5.72 -0.31 9.80
C GLY A 92 5.60 -1.65 10.54
N VAL A 93 4.41 -2.27 10.46
CA VAL A 93 4.11 -3.57 11.08
C VAL A 93 4.62 -4.77 10.25
N PHE A 94 5.13 -4.53 9.03
CA PHE A 94 5.61 -5.58 8.13
C PHE A 94 7.13 -5.70 8.24
N PRO A 95 7.67 -6.75 8.89
CA PRO A 95 9.11 -6.96 8.96
C PRO A 95 9.71 -7.34 7.60
N LYS A 96 11.02 -7.15 7.46
CA LYS A 96 11.78 -7.72 6.35
C LYS A 96 11.52 -9.22 6.22
N GLY A 97 11.28 -9.68 5.00
CA GLY A 97 10.95 -11.06 4.67
C GLY A 97 9.45 -11.32 4.60
N THR A 98 8.59 -10.33 4.90
CA THR A 98 7.15 -10.48 4.74
C THR A 98 6.79 -10.73 3.28
N ILE A 99 6.03 -11.77 3.01
CA ILE A 99 5.47 -12.08 1.69
C ILE A 99 4.01 -11.67 1.67
N VAL A 100 3.60 -10.91 0.66
CA VAL A 100 2.22 -10.46 0.45
C VAL A 100 1.70 -11.10 -0.82
N LEU A 101 0.51 -11.67 -0.75
CA LEU A 101 -0.21 -12.24 -1.88
C LEU A 101 -1.54 -11.51 -2.05
N VAL A 102 -1.88 -11.12 -3.27
CA VAL A 102 -3.16 -10.48 -3.58
C VAL A 102 -3.98 -11.39 -4.48
N TYR A 103 -5.15 -11.80 -3.99
CA TYR A 103 -6.12 -12.57 -4.77
C TYR A 103 -7.26 -11.68 -5.23
N THR A 104 -7.71 -11.91 -6.47
CA THR A 104 -8.76 -11.11 -7.09
C THR A 104 -9.89 -11.99 -7.60
N LYS A 105 -11.12 -11.48 -7.50
CA LYS A 105 -12.34 -12.18 -7.90
C LYS A 105 -13.33 -11.15 -8.44
N ASN A 106 -13.94 -11.43 -9.60
CA ASN A 106 -14.91 -10.52 -10.23
C ASN A 106 -14.41 -9.08 -10.37
N ASN A 107 -13.17 -8.91 -10.86
CA ASN A 107 -12.49 -7.60 -10.99
C ASN A 107 -12.38 -6.79 -9.69
N ASN A 108 -12.35 -7.44 -8.53
CA ASN A 108 -12.12 -6.80 -7.24
C ASN A 108 -11.00 -7.54 -6.49
N ARG A 109 -10.20 -6.82 -5.70
CA ARG A 109 -9.36 -7.44 -4.66
C ARG A 109 -10.27 -8.16 -3.68
N PHE A 110 -10.07 -9.47 -3.62
CA PHE A 110 -10.88 -10.38 -2.82
C PHE A 110 -10.32 -10.46 -1.42
N VAL A 111 -9.04 -10.85 -1.33
CA VAL A 111 -8.26 -10.91 -0.09
C VAL A 111 -6.81 -10.56 -0.37
N GLU A 112 -6.13 -10.05 0.64
CA GLU A 112 -4.67 -9.95 0.72
C GLU A 112 -4.18 -10.88 1.83
N ILE A 113 -3.16 -11.69 1.55
CA ILE A 113 -2.60 -12.66 2.50
C ILE A 113 -1.16 -12.29 2.76
N ASP A 114 -0.86 -11.93 4.01
CA ASP A 114 0.47 -11.57 4.47
C ASP A 114 1.05 -12.69 5.33
N TYR A 115 2.28 -13.10 5.02
CA TYR A 115 3.09 -14.01 5.83
C TYR A 115 4.19 -13.22 6.50
N LEU A 116 4.01 -12.88 7.78
CA LEU A 116 4.93 -12.07 8.55
C LEU A 116 5.90 -12.99 9.33
N PRO A 117 7.20 -12.99 9.00
CA PRO A 117 8.18 -13.77 9.74
C PRO A 117 8.47 -13.15 11.10
N HIS A 118 8.67 -14.00 12.12
CA HIS A 118 9.14 -13.59 13.45
C HIS A 118 8.23 -12.58 14.18
N VAL A 119 6.95 -12.50 13.81
CA VAL A 119 5.95 -11.68 14.50
C VAL A 119 5.14 -12.57 15.44
N ASN A 120 5.02 -12.17 16.69
CA ASN A 120 4.21 -12.88 17.67
C ASN A 120 2.73 -12.46 17.55
N LEU A 121 1.80 -13.43 17.60
CA LEU A 121 0.36 -13.16 17.50
C LEU A 121 -0.12 -12.19 18.58
N GLN A 122 0.26 -12.38 19.84
CA GLN A 122 -0.23 -11.53 20.93
C GLN A 122 0.31 -10.10 20.82
N GLU A 123 1.57 -9.95 20.42
CA GLU A 123 2.15 -8.65 20.14
C GLU A 123 1.42 -7.95 18.99
N TYR A 124 1.20 -8.65 17.87
CA TYR A 124 0.47 -8.10 16.73
C TYR A 124 -0.96 -7.70 17.10
N LEU A 125 -1.71 -8.57 17.76
CA LEU A 125 -3.07 -8.29 18.23
C LEU A 125 -3.12 -7.12 19.22
N SER A 126 -2.07 -6.91 20.02
CA SER A 126 -1.99 -5.80 20.98
C SER A 126 -1.66 -4.46 20.32
N SER A 127 -1.11 -4.47 19.10
CA SER A 127 -0.80 -3.25 18.36
C SER A 127 -2.04 -2.54 17.80
N PHE A 128 -3.19 -3.22 17.81
CA PHE A 128 -4.47 -2.68 17.34
C PHE A 128 -5.53 -2.67 18.45
N THR A 129 -6.40 -1.66 18.44
CA THR A 129 -7.51 -1.53 19.39
C THR A 129 -8.86 -1.92 18.78
N TYR A 130 -8.85 -2.66 17.68
CA TYR A 130 -10.06 -3.06 16.96
C TYR A 130 -10.84 -4.16 17.71
N PRO A 131 -12.18 -4.21 17.56
CA PRO A 131 -12.96 -5.36 18.01
C PRO A 131 -12.38 -6.65 17.44
N ARG A 132 -12.15 -7.62 18.33
CA ARG A 132 -11.57 -8.92 17.99
C ARG A 132 -12.43 -10.07 18.52
N GLU A 133 -12.56 -11.10 17.72
CA GLU A 133 -13.27 -12.34 18.03
C GLU A 133 -12.32 -13.51 17.85
N GLU A 134 -12.26 -14.40 18.85
CA GLU A 134 -11.56 -15.67 18.72
C GLU A 134 -12.51 -16.70 18.11
N ILE A 135 -12.04 -17.40 17.08
CA ILE A 135 -12.80 -18.44 16.39
C ILE A 135 -11.97 -19.73 16.46
N HIS A 136 -12.49 -20.74 17.15
CA HIS A 136 -11.87 -22.05 17.21
C HIS A 136 -12.13 -22.81 15.90
N LEU A 137 -11.08 -23.07 15.12
CA LEU A 137 -11.15 -23.92 13.93
C LEU A 137 -11.14 -25.41 14.30
N THR A 138 -10.32 -25.76 15.29
CA THR A 138 -10.22 -27.10 15.87
C THR A 138 -10.09 -26.97 17.40
N LYS A 139 -9.87 -28.09 18.11
CA LYS A 139 -9.64 -28.06 19.56
C LYS A 139 -8.35 -27.33 19.95
N ASP A 140 -7.35 -27.38 19.10
CA ASP A 140 -5.99 -26.88 19.39
C ASP A 140 -5.61 -25.67 18.52
N GLN A 141 -6.52 -25.24 17.63
CA GLN A 141 -6.25 -24.17 16.67
C GLN A 141 -7.34 -23.11 16.71
N SER A 142 -6.93 -21.92 17.13
CA SER A 142 -7.75 -20.71 17.12
C SER A 142 -7.24 -19.74 16.06
N VAL A 143 -8.17 -19.02 15.46
CA VAL A 143 -7.89 -17.86 14.62
C VAL A 143 -8.58 -16.64 15.20
N TRP A 144 -8.06 -15.46 14.89
CA TRP A 144 -8.59 -14.20 15.41
C TRP A 144 -9.14 -13.36 14.28
N MET A 145 -10.39 -12.95 14.39
CA MET A 145 -11.04 -12.04 13.44
C MET A 145 -11.05 -10.63 14.03
N LEU A 146 -10.43 -9.68 13.34
CA LEU A 146 -10.49 -8.25 13.66
C LEU A 146 -11.46 -7.56 12.71
N THR A 147 -12.31 -6.68 13.26
CA THR A 147 -13.16 -5.79 12.47
C THR A 147 -12.59 -4.38 12.49
N ILE A 148 -12.02 -3.95 11.38
CA ILE A 148 -11.32 -2.67 11.22
C ILE A 148 -12.33 -1.56 10.88
N ASP A 149 -13.12 -1.79 9.83
CA ASP A 149 -14.14 -0.83 9.38
C ASP A 149 -15.40 -1.57 8.90
N THR A 150 -16.56 -1.04 9.29
CA THR A 150 -17.88 -1.55 8.88
C THR A 150 -18.44 -0.82 7.66
N LYS A 151 -17.84 0.32 7.28
CA LYS A 151 -18.22 1.15 6.12
C LYS A 151 -16.98 1.54 5.29
N PRO A 152 -16.21 0.54 4.82
CA PRO A 152 -15.00 0.77 4.05
C PRO A 152 -15.30 1.52 2.75
N ARG A 153 -14.42 2.44 2.36
CA ARG A 153 -14.51 3.13 1.06
C ARG A 153 -13.90 2.27 -0.02
N CYS A 154 -14.51 2.28 -1.20
CA CYS A 154 -14.02 1.56 -2.36
C CYS A 154 -13.50 2.54 -3.42
N ILE A 155 -12.42 2.14 -4.08
CA ILE A 155 -11.82 2.81 -5.21
C ILE A 155 -12.10 1.92 -6.41
N ASP A 156 -12.90 2.45 -7.32
CA ASP A 156 -13.10 1.84 -8.62
C ASP A 156 -12.01 2.38 -9.56
N TYR A 157 -11.22 1.48 -10.13
CA TYR A 157 -10.21 1.82 -11.11
C TYR A 157 -10.81 1.78 -12.51
N GLU A 158 -10.39 2.69 -13.38
CA GLU A 158 -10.62 2.56 -14.82
C GLU A 158 -9.58 1.57 -15.40
N ASP A 159 -9.95 0.83 -16.45
CA ASP A 159 -9.14 -0.18 -17.16
C ASP A 159 -8.91 -1.54 -16.43
N ASP A 160 -7.96 -2.36 -16.91
CA ASP A 160 -7.69 -3.76 -16.52
C ASP A 160 -7.09 -3.94 -15.09
N ILE A 161 -7.33 -3.01 -14.17
CA ILE A 161 -6.88 -3.09 -12.78
C ILE A 161 -8.08 -3.44 -11.90
N PRO A 162 -8.00 -4.50 -11.07
CA PRO A 162 -9.09 -4.83 -10.17
C PRO A 162 -9.38 -3.69 -9.17
N ASN A 163 -10.67 -3.48 -8.90
CA ASN A 163 -11.13 -2.53 -7.89
C ASN A 163 -10.64 -2.95 -6.49
N ARG A 164 -10.50 -1.99 -5.58
CA ARG A 164 -10.10 -2.29 -4.19
C ARG A 164 -10.92 -1.49 -3.20
N CYS A 165 -11.10 -2.03 -2.01
CA CYS A 165 -11.70 -1.30 -0.90
C CYS A 165 -10.72 -1.15 0.25
N GLU A 166 -10.99 -0.23 1.16
CA GLU A 166 -10.33 -0.23 2.46
C GLU A 166 -10.57 -1.58 3.16
N ILE A 167 -9.54 -2.05 3.87
CA ILE A 167 -9.60 -3.31 4.59
C ILE A 167 -10.66 -3.18 5.68
N SER A 168 -11.67 -4.03 5.63
CA SER A 168 -12.78 -4.05 6.59
C SER A 168 -12.53 -5.00 7.74
N LYS A 169 -11.83 -6.11 7.46
CA LYS A 169 -11.60 -7.20 8.41
C LYS A 169 -10.26 -7.88 8.16
N GLN A 170 -9.73 -8.52 9.20
CA GLN A 170 -8.54 -9.35 9.12
C GLN A 170 -8.76 -10.65 9.88
N LEU A 171 -8.43 -11.79 9.27
CA LEU A 171 -8.32 -13.08 9.95
C LEU A 171 -6.84 -13.38 10.19
N ILE A 172 -6.47 -13.66 11.44
CA ILE A 172 -5.08 -13.76 11.88
C ILE A 172 -4.84 -15.09 12.59
N PHE A 173 -3.75 -15.77 12.26
CA PHE A 173 -3.35 -17.02 12.90
C PHE A 173 -1.84 -17.27 12.80
N GLU A 174 -1.33 -18.18 13.61
CA GLU A 174 0.07 -18.61 13.54
C GLU A 174 0.21 -19.88 12.69
N LEU A 175 1.29 -19.96 11.92
CA LEU A 175 1.67 -21.09 11.10
C LEU A 175 3.20 -21.15 10.99
N ASP A 176 3.81 -22.25 11.43
CA ASP A 176 5.26 -22.49 11.35
C ASP A 176 6.15 -21.33 11.84
N GLY A 177 5.77 -20.72 12.97
CA GLY A 177 6.51 -19.60 13.55
C GLY A 177 6.41 -18.29 12.74
N ARG A 178 5.43 -18.22 11.83
CA ARG A 178 5.03 -17.01 11.10
C ARG A 178 3.62 -16.62 11.50
N LEU A 179 3.32 -15.34 11.43
CA LEU A 179 1.96 -14.84 11.54
C LEU A 179 1.37 -14.73 10.14
N VAL A 180 0.20 -15.32 9.94
CA VAL A 180 -0.58 -15.19 8.69
C VAL A 180 -1.73 -14.22 8.95
N VAL A 181 -1.85 -13.21 8.10
CA VAL A 181 -2.94 -12.24 8.12
C VAL A 181 -3.66 -12.29 6.79
N ILE A 182 -4.95 -12.63 6.82
CA ILE A 182 -5.84 -12.57 5.66
C ILE A 182 -6.70 -11.32 5.79
N ALA A 183 -6.34 -10.26 5.09
CA ALA A 183 -7.07 -9.01 5.01
C ALA A 183 -8.19 -9.10 3.97
N ILE A 184 -9.38 -8.61 4.35
CA ILE A 184 -10.58 -8.60 3.51
C ILE A 184 -10.86 -7.15 3.12
N ASP A 185 -10.93 -6.92 1.81
CA ASP A 185 -11.39 -5.66 1.26
C ASP A 185 -12.91 -5.57 1.37
N GLY A 186 -13.41 -4.46 1.92
CA GLY A 186 -14.82 -4.15 1.71
C GLY A 186 -15.76 -5.23 2.26
N LYS A 187 -16.59 -5.75 1.37
CA LYS A 187 -17.41 -6.96 1.58
C LYS A 187 -17.08 -8.04 0.55
N SER A 188 -15.86 -8.00 0.00
CA SER A 188 -15.45 -8.87 -1.12
C SER A 188 -15.47 -10.35 -0.73
N ALA A 189 -15.20 -10.67 0.54
CA ALA A 189 -15.26 -12.02 1.07
C ALA A 189 -16.19 -12.12 2.29
N THR A 190 -16.91 -13.24 2.38
CA THR A 190 -17.65 -13.61 3.59
C THR A 190 -16.71 -14.18 4.65
N GLN A 191 -17.14 -14.16 5.92
CA GLN A 191 -16.39 -14.80 7.01
C GLN A 191 -16.21 -16.30 6.79
N GLY A 192 -17.21 -16.98 6.21
CA GLY A 192 -17.12 -18.40 5.88
C GLY A 192 -16.05 -18.68 4.81
N GLU A 193 -16.02 -17.89 3.73
CA GLU A 193 -14.99 -18.02 2.69
C GLU A 193 -13.59 -17.83 3.29
N VAL A 194 -13.39 -16.82 4.14
CA VAL A 194 -12.07 -16.53 4.71
C VAL A 194 -11.62 -17.59 5.71
N LEU A 195 -12.55 -18.17 6.48
CA LEU A 195 -12.25 -19.30 7.35
C LEU A 195 -11.83 -20.54 6.55
N GLU A 196 -12.49 -20.83 5.42
CA GLU A 196 -12.13 -21.95 4.56
C GLU A 196 -10.79 -21.72 3.83
N ILE A 197 -10.49 -20.48 3.42
CA ILE A 197 -9.15 -20.12 2.92
C ILE A 197 -8.10 -20.41 4.00
N ALA A 198 -8.31 -19.94 5.23
CA ALA A 198 -7.40 -20.17 6.35
C ALA A 198 -7.19 -21.67 6.61
N LYS A 199 -8.28 -22.45 6.69
CA LYS A 199 -8.20 -23.92 6.83
C LYS A 199 -7.40 -24.56 5.71
N SER A 200 -7.60 -24.12 4.47
CA SER A 200 -6.91 -24.68 3.31
C SER A 200 -5.39 -24.44 3.36
N ILE A 201 -4.95 -23.31 3.94
CA ILE A 201 -3.53 -23.01 4.19
C ILE A 201 -2.99 -23.90 5.31
N LEU A 202 -3.73 -24.01 6.41
CA LEU A 202 -3.34 -24.79 7.59
C LEU A 202 -3.30 -26.30 7.35
N SER A 203 -4.03 -26.79 6.35
CA SER A 203 -4.08 -28.22 6.02
C SER A 203 -2.95 -28.68 5.11
N VAL A 204 -2.16 -27.76 4.54
CA VAL A 204 -1.05 -28.10 3.62
C VAL A 204 0.06 -28.87 4.32
N ASP A 205 0.23 -28.70 5.63
CA ASP A 205 1.27 -29.38 6.43
C ASP A 205 0.81 -30.73 7.02
N GLY A 206 -0.39 -31.20 6.65
CA GLY A 206 -1.02 -32.41 7.17
C GLY A 206 -0.97 -33.65 6.27
N GLU A 207 -0.36 -33.55 5.07
CA GLU A 207 -0.16 -34.68 4.14
C GLU A 207 1.33 -35.07 3.98
#